data_AF-A0A820KMW5-F1
#
_entry.id   AF-A0A820KMW5-F1
#
_cell.length_a   1.000
_cell.length_b   1.000
_cell.length_c   1.000
_cell.angle_alpha   90.00
_cell.angle_beta   90.00
_cell.angle_gamma   90.00
#
_symmetry.space_group_name_H-M   'P 1'
#
loop_
_entity.id
_entity.type
_entity.pdbx_description
1 polymer ?
#
loop_
_entity_poly.entity_id
_entity_poly.type
_entity_poly.pdbx_seq_one_letter_code
_entity_poly.pdbx_strand_id
1 'polypeptide(L)' 'CGSERVDNKDYFIKATIFSDVKDDMQITREEIFSPVMSVLKYDSYEEVIKRANDTTFGLGAEVITRDSKFERNDY' A
#
# COMPACT_ATOMS: atom_id res chain seq x y z
N CYS A 1 -13.97 -2.75 0.61
CA CYS A 1 -14.67 -4.04 0.42
C CYS A 1 -13.91 -5.15 1.14
N GLY A 2 -14.57 -6.11 1.80
CA GLY A 2 -13.92 -7.33 2.28
C GLY A 2 -13.73 -7.49 3.81
N SER A 3 -14.10 -6.52 4.63
CA SER A 3 -13.85 -6.52 6.09
C SER A 3 -14.73 -7.49 6.91
N GLU A 4 -15.31 -8.49 6.27
CA GLU A 4 -16.19 -9.47 6.90
C GLU A 4 -15.36 -10.60 7.49
N ARG A 5 -15.76 -11.08 8.68
CA ARG A 5 -15.24 -12.35 9.19
C ARG A 5 -15.77 -13.47 8.33
N VAL A 6 -14.94 -14.48 8.08
CA VAL A 6 -15.42 -15.74 7.54
C VAL A 6 -16.17 -16.45 8.68
N ASP A 7 -17.41 -16.86 8.44
CA ASP A 7 -18.26 -17.51 9.45
C ASP A 7 -17.83 -18.98 9.63
N ASN A 8 -16.68 -19.16 10.27
CA ASN A 8 -16.16 -20.43 10.76
C ASN A 8 -15.42 -20.21 12.09
N LYS A 9 -15.14 -21.29 12.82
CA LYS A 9 -14.45 -21.23 14.13
C LYS A 9 -12.94 -20.94 14.02
N ASP A 10 -12.49 -20.51 12.85
CA ASP A 10 -11.08 -20.33 12.52
C ASP A 10 -10.71 -18.84 12.47
N TYR A 11 -9.41 -18.53 12.39
CA TYR A 11 -8.91 -17.15 12.36
C TYR A 11 -8.85 -16.55 10.95
N PHE A 12 -9.82 -16.86 10.09
CA PHE A 12 -9.85 -16.35 8.72
C PHE A 12 -10.48 -14.96 8.62
N ILE A 13 -9.79 -14.08 7.90
CA ILE A 13 -10.26 -12.75 7.53
C ILE A 13 -10.26 -12.67 6.01
N LYS A 14 -11.32 -12.12 5.44
CA LYS A 14 -11.43 -11.94 3.99
C LYS A 14 -10.51 -10.80 3.53
N ALA A 15 -9.91 -10.99 2.35
CA ALA A 15 -9.04 -9.98 1.76
C ALA A 15 -9.77 -8.64 1.63
N THR A 16 -9.16 -7.58 2.17
CA THR A 16 -9.81 -6.28 2.30
C THR A 16 -9.00 -5.20 1.59
N ILE A 17 -9.69 -4.40 0.76
CA ILE A 17 -9.10 -3.23 0.10
C ILE A 17 -9.73 -1.96 0.66
N PHE A 18 -8.88 -1.03 1.06
CA PHE A 18 -9.23 0.35 1.39
C PHE A 18 -8.74 1.27 0.27
N SER A 19 -9.69 1.93 -0.39
CA SER A 19 -9.43 3.02 -1.34
C SER A 19 -9.68 4.37 -0.69
N ASP A 20 -9.23 5.44 -1.35
CA ASP A 20 -9.45 6.83 -0.92
C ASP A 20 -8.91 7.13 0.49
N VAL A 21 -7.85 6.41 0.88
CA VAL A 21 -7.13 6.64 2.12
C VAL A 21 -6.13 7.79 1.97
N LYS A 22 -5.90 8.50 3.06
CA LYS A 22 -5.00 9.66 3.13
C LYS A 22 -3.74 9.30 3.90
N ASP A 23 -2.63 9.97 3.61
CA ASP A 23 -1.32 9.65 4.19
C ASP A 23 -1.27 9.77 5.72
N ASP A 24 -2.16 10.54 6.35
CA ASP A 24 -2.24 10.72 7.81
C ASP A 24 -3.10 9.68 8.52
N MET A 25 -3.72 8.75 7.79
CA MET A 25 -4.51 7.68 8.38
C MET A 25 -3.62 6.59 8.98
N GLN A 26 -4.06 5.97 10.08
CA GLN A 26 -3.31 4.89 10.72
C GLN A 26 -3.02 3.71 9.76
N ILE A 27 -4.00 3.38 8.89
CA ILE A 27 -3.91 2.29 7.92
C ILE A 27 -2.85 2.50 6.81
N THR A 28 -2.28 3.71 6.70
CA THR A 28 -1.21 4.03 5.76
C THR A 28 0.14 4.23 6.44
N ARG A 29 0.17 4.24 7.78
CA ARG A 29 1.38 4.50 8.58
C ARG A 29 1.88 3.27 9.34
N GLU A 30 0.98 2.37 9.72
CA GLU A 30 1.33 1.17 10.47
C GLU A 30 1.39 -0.07 9.57
N GLU A 31 2.22 -1.04 9.98
CA GLU A 31 2.33 -2.31 9.29
C GLU A 31 1.14 -3.23 9.64
N ILE A 32 0.44 -3.72 8.62
CA ILE A 32 -0.74 -4.58 8.78
C ILE A 32 -0.36 -6.04 8.49
N PHE A 33 -0.37 -6.88 9.53
CA PHE A 33 -0.10 -8.32 9.45
C PHE A 33 -1.34 -9.18 9.10
N SER A 34 -2.27 -8.60 8.35
CA SER A 34 -3.56 -9.20 7.95
C SER A 34 -3.72 -9.01 6.43
N PRO A 35 -4.55 -9.78 5.70
CA PRO A 35 -4.75 -9.62 4.25
C PRO A 35 -5.51 -8.32 3.90
N VAL A 36 -4.88 -7.18 4.14
CA VAL A 36 -5.41 -5.83 3.96
C VAL A 36 -4.46 -5.03 3.08
N MET A 37 -5.00 -4.36 2.08
CA MET A 37 -4.25 -3.47 1.19
C MET A 37 -4.86 -2.07 1.17
N SER A 38 -4.00 -1.07 1.34
CA SER A 38 -4.32 0.36 1.20
C SER A 38 -3.94 0.83 -0.20
N VAL A 39 -4.85 1.49 -0.91
CA VAL A 39 -4.65 2.01 -2.26
C VAL A 39 -4.73 3.53 -2.25
N LEU A 40 -3.63 4.18 -2.66
CA LEU A 40 -3.48 5.63 -2.69
C LEU A 40 -3.21 6.09 -4.12
N LYS A 41 -3.81 7.22 -4.50
CA LYS A 41 -3.52 7.92 -5.76
C LYS A 41 -2.43 8.95 -5.53
N TYR A 42 -1.68 9.25 -6.58
CA TYR A 42 -0.65 10.29 -6.63
C TYR A 42 -0.71 10.96 -8.00
N ASP A 43 -0.20 12.19 -8.08
CA ASP A 43 -0.26 13.00 -9.31
C ASP A 43 1.11 13.19 -9.98
N SER A 44 2.23 13.02 -9.23
CA SER A 44 3.59 13.13 -9.78
C SER A 44 4.55 12.05 -9.27
N TYR A 45 5.64 11.84 -10.02
CA TYR A 45 6.69 10.89 -9.63
C TYR A 45 7.45 11.34 -8.37
N GLU A 46 7.80 12.61 -8.28
CA GLU A 46 8.49 13.18 -7.12
C GLU A 46 7.65 13.04 -5.85
N GLU A 47 6.33 13.25 -5.97
CA GLU A 47 5.38 13.07 -4.90
C GLU A 47 5.34 11.62 -4.42
N VAL A 48 5.16 10.65 -5.32
CA VAL A 48 5.06 9.23 -4.94
C VAL A 48 6.36 8.68 -4.39
N ILE A 49 7.52 9.12 -4.92
CA ILE A 49 8.84 8.73 -4.38
C ILE A 49 9.01 9.29 -2.97
N LYS A 50 8.67 10.56 -2.73
CA LYS A 50 8.74 11.14 -1.40
C LYS A 50 7.82 10.40 -0.42
N ARG A 51 6.59 10.06 -0.85
CA ARG A 51 5.61 9.34 -0.03
C ARG A 51 6.04 7.91 0.27
N ALA A 52 6.58 7.19 -0.72
CA ALA A 52 7.10 5.84 -0.54
C ALA A 52 8.27 5.79 0.47
N ASN A 53 9.07 6.85 0.53
CA ASN A 53 10.16 6.99 1.50
C ASN A 53 9.73 7.60 2.85
N ASP A 54 8.50 8.11 2.98
CA ASP A 54 7.97 8.69 4.23
C ASP A 54 7.41 7.59 5.15
N THR A 55 8.29 6.68 5.52
CA THR A 55 7.99 5.52 6.38
C THR A 55 9.16 5.23 7.31
N THR A 56 8.86 4.68 8.49
CA THR A 56 9.89 4.21 9.42
C THR A 56 10.41 2.81 9.08
N PHE A 57 9.81 2.15 8.09
CA PHE A 57 10.16 0.81 7.62
C PHE A 57 10.99 0.87 6.33
N GLY A 58 11.64 -0.24 5.94
CA GLY A 58 12.50 -0.26 4.75
C GLY A 58 12.90 -1.65 4.27
N LEU A 59 12.00 -2.64 4.41
CA LEU A 59 12.31 -4.04 4.07
C LEU A 59 12.40 -4.28 2.56
N GLY A 60 11.47 -3.71 1.81
CA GLY A 60 11.39 -3.85 0.36
C GLY A 60 10.31 -2.97 -0.23
N ALA A 61 10.43 -2.70 -1.52
CA ALA A 61 9.45 -2.00 -2.33
C ALA A 61 9.44 -2.62 -3.73
N GLU A 62 8.28 -2.65 -4.36
CA GLU A 62 8.12 -3.15 -5.72
C GLU A 62 7.48 -2.06 -6.57
N VAL A 63 7.97 -1.89 -7.80
CA VAL A 63 7.34 -1.03 -8.79
C VAL A 63 7.00 -1.83 -10.03
N ILE A 64 5.72 -1.75 -10.40
CA ILE A 64 5.17 -2.42 -11.57
C ILE A 64 4.92 -1.36 -12.64
N THR A 65 5.73 -1.38 -13.69
CA THR A 65 5.66 -0.42 -14.79
C THR A 65 6.10 -1.07 -16.10
N ARG A 66 5.73 -0.45 -17.23
CA ARG A 66 6.27 -0.78 -18.56
C ARG A 66 7.29 0.25 -19.04
N ASP A 67 7.52 1.31 -18.26
CA ASP A 67 8.47 2.37 -18.60
C ASP A 67 9.86 2.01 -18.05
N SER A 68 10.79 1.75 -18.96
CA SER A 68 12.17 1.38 -18.62
C SER A 68 12.97 2.53 -18.00
N LYS A 69 12.53 3.78 -18.12
CA LYS A 69 13.15 4.91 -17.42
C LYS A 69 12.95 4.82 -15.92
N PHE A 70 11.84 4.18 -15.50
CA PHE A 70 11.54 3.98 -14.09
C PHE A 70 12.54 3.06 -13.41
N GLU A 71 12.89 1.95 -14.07
CA GLU A 71 13.89 1.02 -13.54
C GLU A 71 15.27 1.67 -13.33
N ARG A 72 15.59 2.72 -14.11
CA ARG A 72 16.90 3.37 -14.09
C ARG A 72 16.97 4.61 -13.21
N ASN A 73 15.86 5.03 -12.61
CA ASN A 73 15.78 6.28 -11.86
C ASN A 73 16.17 7.52 -12.70
N ASP A 74 15.89 7.48 -14.02
CA ASP A 74 16.21 8.52 -15.01
C ASP A 74 14.97 9.40 -15.29
N TYR A 75 14.28 9.88 -14.24
CA TYR A 75 13.05 10.68 -14.32
C TYR A 75 13.32 12.17 -14.57
#